data_AF-A0A177L1M8-F1
#
_entry.id   AF-A0A177L1M8-F1
#
_cell.length_a   1.000
_cell.length_b   1.000
_cell.length_c   1.000
_cell.angle_alpha   90.00
_cell.angle_beta   90.00
_cell.angle_gamma   90.00
#
_symmetry.space_group_name_H-M   'P 1'
#
loop_
_entity.id
_entity.type
_entity.pdbx_description
1 polymer ?
#
loop_
_entity_poly.entity_id
_entity_poly.type
_entity_poly.pdbx_seq_one_letter_code
_entity_poly.pdbx_strand_id
1 'polypeptide(L)'
;MLRDLVKKRKSEVRYCQPLSNGQALHIYFWREKQSISNQIVYVWNVGIIITDARKKANYWKNHSPKGKKDMSTGECGLEGLKKAIDIILQFRYRLKRNEYLFVVFDDEKRKSAYRWLERYGFMEFHKNDQFQAYGTFNPIYWDWFETE
;
A
#
# COMPACT_ATOMS: atom_id res chain seq x y z
N MET A 1 -0.62 17.25 -9.34
CA MET A 1 -1.58 16.15 -9.16
C MET A 1 -0.92 14.84 -9.59
N LEU A 2 -0.94 13.79 -8.75
CA LEU A 2 -0.33 12.49 -9.09
C LEU A 2 -1.01 11.85 -10.29
N ARG A 3 -0.23 11.50 -11.32
CA ARG A 3 -0.76 10.87 -12.53
C ARG A 3 -0.86 9.35 -12.34
N ASP A 4 -2.08 8.83 -12.29
CA ASP A 4 -2.33 7.39 -12.36
C ASP A 4 -1.85 6.83 -13.71
N LEU A 5 -1.00 5.80 -13.64
CA LEU A 5 -0.39 5.15 -14.79
C LEU A 5 -1.25 4.01 -15.37
N VAL A 6 -2.35 3.63 -14.73
CA VAL A 6 -3.23 2.52 -15.14
C VAL A 6 -4.71 2.90 -15.20
N LYS A 7 -5.02 4.11 -15.71
CA LYS A 7 -6.39 4.69 -15.76
C LYS A 7 -7.52 3.79 -16.29
N LYS A 8 -7.22 2.79 -17.13
CA LYS A 8 -8.22 1.87 -17.70
C LYS A 8 -8.64 0.76 -16.73
N ARG A 9 -7.91 0.51 -15.65
CA ARG A 9 -8.17 -0.57 -14.68
C ARG A 9 -8.83 -0.01 -13.43
N LYS A 10 -10.13 -0.28 -13.24
CA LYS A 10 -10.90 0.27 -12.10
C LYS A 10 -10.48 -0.26 -10.73
N SER A 11 -9.78 -1.40 -10.69
CA SER A 11 -9.31 -2.07 -9.48
C SER A 11 -7.81 -1.94 -9.27
N GLU A 12 -7.12 -1.09 -10.03
CA GLU A 12 -5.69 -0.87 -9.90
C GLU A 12 -5.39 0.62 -10.03
N VAL A 13 -4.44 1.12 -9.23
CA VAL A 13 -3.88 2.46 -9.40
C VAL A 13 -2.38 2.34 -9.25
N ARG A 14 -1.64 3.05 -10.10
CA ARG A 14 -0.18 3.04 -10.03
C ARG A 14 0.37 4.44 -10.10
N TYR A 15 1.27 4.74 -9.16
CA TYR A 15 2.07 5.94 -9.18
C TYR A 15 3.55 5.61 -9.36
N CYS A 16 4.26 6.54 -9.99
CA CYS A 16 5.71 6.51 -10.15
C CYS A 16 6.22 7.91 -9.83
N GLN A 17 7.18 8.01 -8.91
CA GLN A 17 7.82 9.27 -8.55
C GLN A 17 9.34 9.12 -8.67
N PRO A 18 10.03 10.04 -9.35
CA PRO A 18 11.48 10.04 -9.36
C PRO A 18 12.02 10.37 -7.94
N LEU A 19 13.17 9.80 -7.61
CA LEU A 19 13.96 10.08 -6.40
C LEU A 19 15.23 10.85 -6.77
N SER A 20 15.86 11.49 -5.79
CA SER A 20 17.05 12.34 -6.02
C SER A 20 18.27 11.55 -6.53
N ASN A 21 18.32 10.25 -6.27
CA ASN A 21 19.41 9.36 -6.69
C ASN A 21 19.22 8.74 -8.09
N GLY A 22 18.24 9.24 -8.87
CA GLY A 22 17.94 8.71 -10.21
C GLY A 22 17.12 7.42 -10.23
N GLN A 23 16.82 6.82 -9.07
CA GLN A 23 15.86 5.73 -8.97
C GLN A 23 14.42 6.26 -8.97
N ALA A 24 13.45 5.35 -9.08
CA ALA A 24 12.03 5.68 -9.00
C ALA A 24 11.33 4.90 -7.90
N LEU A 25 10.50 5.61 -7.15
CA LEU A 25 9.51 5.05 -6.24
C LEU A 25 8.28 4.63 -7.04
N HIS A 26 7.97 3.34 -7.01
CA HIS A 26 6.75 2.78 -7.56
C HIS A 26 5.80 2.36 -6.44
N ILE A 27 4.55 2.83 -6.54
CA ILE A 27 3.50 2.50 -5.60
C ILE A 27 2.34 1.89 -6.38
N TYR A 28 1.92 0.71 -5.93
CA TYR A 28 0.87 -0.09 -6.53
C TYR A 28 -0.28 -0.21 -5.56
N PHE A 29 -1.46 0.18 -6.02
CA PHE A 29 -2.71 -0.06 -5.34
C PHE A 29 -3.50 -1.09 -6.14
N TRP A 30 -4.04 -2.11 -5.50
CA TRP A 30 -4.94 -3.06 -6.16
C TRP A 30 -6.07 -3.47 -5.23
N ARG A 31 -7.27 -3.60 -5.78
CA ARG A 31 -8.49 -3.89 -5.04
C ARG A 31 -8.87 -5.35 -5.16
N GLU A 32 -9.09 -5.99 -4.02
CA GLU A 32 -9.54 -7.38 -3.90
C GLU A 32 -10.79 -7.45 -3.04
N LYS A 33 -11.54 -8.54 -3.19
CA LYS A 33 -12.62 -8.89 -2.28
C LYS A 33 -12.02 -9.78 -1.18
N GLN A 34 -12.27 -9.45 0.08
CA GLN A 34 -11.93 -10.30 1.20
C GLN A 34 -13.19 -10.68 1.96
N SER A 35 -13.25 -11.93 2.41
CA SER A 35 -14.30 -12.40 3.32
C SER A 35 -13.80 -12.19 4.75
N ILE A 36 -14.49 -11.35 5.51
CA ILE A 36 -14.25 -11.12 6.93
C ILE A 36 -15.58 -11.38 7.66
N SER A 37 -15.59 -12.34 8.58
CA SER A 37 -16.77 -12.67 9.40
C SER A 37 -18.08 -12.82 8.60
N ASN A 38 -18.04 -13.58 7.50
CA ASN A 38 -19.15 -13.81 6.56
C ASN A 38 -19.64 -12.58 5.77
N GLN A 39 -18.93 -11.45 5.83
CA GLN A 39 -19.18 -10.28 4.99
C GLN A 39 -18.10 -10.13 3.92
N ILE A 40 -18.52 -9.76 2.71
CA ILE A 40 -17.60 -9.40 1.63
C ILE A 40 -17.24 -7.93 1.78
N VAL A 41 -15.99 -7.66 2.10
CA VAL A 41 -15.41 -6.31 2.10
C VAL A 41 -14.48 -6.13 0.90
N TYR A 42 -14.33 -4.88 0.47
CA TYR A 42 -13.37 -4.53 -0.56
C TYR A 42 -12.11 -3.95 0.09
N VAL A 43 -10.97 -4.56 -0.19
CA VAL A 43 -9.68 -4.15 0.35
C VAL A 43 -8.80 -3.68 -0.79
N TRP A 44 -8.35 -2.43 -0.68
CA TRP A 44 -7.23 -1.92 -1.47
C TRP A 44 -5.93 -2.28 -0.78
N ASN A 45 -5.08 -3.07 -1.43
CA ASN A 45 -3.75 -3.35 -0.93
C ASN A 45 -2.74 -2.35 -1.56
N VAL A 46 -1.69 -2.02 -0.82
CA VAL A 46 -0.61 -1.13 -1.25
C VAL A 46 0.73 -1.84 -1.14
N GLY A 47 1.47 -1.83 -2.25
CA GLY A 47 2.83 -2.34 -2.35
C GLY A 47 3.77 -1.25 -2.86
N ILE A 48 4.97 -1.17 -2.27
CA ILE A 48 5.97 -0.16 -2.56
C ILE A 48 7.30 -0.81 -2.94
N ILE A 49 7.90 -0.33 -4.02
CA ILE A 49 9.27 -0.68 -4.41
C ILE A 49 10.02 0.53 -4.95
N ILE A 50 11.28 0.66 -4.57
CA ILE A 50 12.23 1.61 -5.16
C ILE A 50 13.14 0.83 -6.10
N THR A 51 13.22 1.25 -7.35
CA THR A 51 14.07 0.60 -8.35
C THR A 51 14.41 1.58 -9.47
N ASP A 52 15.48 1.27 -10.21
CA ASP A 52 15.95 2.01 -11.39
C ASP A 52 15.11 1.76 -12.65
N ALA A 53 14.31 0.68 -12.69
CA ALA A 53 13.64 0.26 -13.90
C ALA A 53 12.17 -0.16 -13.69
N ARG A 54 11.28 0.41 -14.53
CA ARG A 54 9.85 0.06 -14.57
C ARG A 54 9.60 -1.44 -14.78
N LYS A 55 10.45 -2.10 -15.58
CA LYS A 55 10.37 -3.54 -15.87
C LYS A 55 10.60 -4.38 -14.62
N LYS A 56 11.59 -4.02 -13.78
CA LYS A 56 11.86 -4.66 -12.49
C LYS A 56 10.69 -4.47 -11.53
N ALA A 57 10.13 -3.26 -11.45
CA ALA A 57 8.97 -2.99 -10.61
C ALA A 57 7.73 -3.82 -11.00
N ASN A 58 7.46 -3.95 -12.32
CA ASN A 58 6.38 -4.79 -12.82
C ASN A 58 6.62 -6.28 -12.55
N TYR A 59 7.86 -6.73 -12.74
CA TYR A 59 8.24 -8.09 -12.45
C TYR A 59 7.99 -8.40 -10.96
N TRP A 60 8.47 -7.54 -10.06
CA TRP A 60 8.23 -7.63 -8.62
C TRP A 60 6.74 -7.75 -8.26
N LYS A 61 5.88 -6.91 -8.86
CA LYS A 61 4.43 -6.91 -8.59
C LYS A 61 3.72 -8.18 -9.10
N ASN A 62 4.12 -8.68 -10.27
CA ASN A 62 3.42 -9.77 -10.96
C ASN A 62 3.98 -11.17 -10.63
N HIS A 63 5.28 -11.26 -10.32
CA HIS A 63 6.02 -12.51 -10.14
C HIS A 63 6.52 -12.69 -8.71
N SER A 64 5.71 -12.34 -7.71
CA SER A 64 5.98 -12.72 -6.31
C SER A 64 5.28 -14.01 -5.83
N PRO A 65 5.33 -15.17 -6.53
CA PRO A 65 5.03 -16.45 -5.90
C PRO A 65 6.29 -16.98 -5.19
N LYS A 66 6.23 -17.03 -3.86
CA LYS A 66 6.87 -18.05 -2.99
C LYS A 66 8.39 -18.36 -3.05
N GLY A 67 9.28 -17.58 -3.68
CA GLY A 67 10.71 -17.90 -3.57
C GLY A 67 11.65 -16.88 -4.18
N LYS A 68 12.58 -16.37 -3.35
CA LYS A 68 13.62 -15.38 -3.67
C LYS A 68 13.09 -14.11 -4.34
N LYS A 69 12.52 -13.22 -3.52
CA LYS A 69 12.15 -11.87 -3.93
C LYS A 69 13.42 -11.01 -4.02
N ASP A 70 13.58 -10.28 -5.11
CA ASP A 70 14.65 -9.30 -5.25
C ASP A 70 14.68 -8.40 -4.00
N MET A 71 15.83 -8.38 -3.32
CA MET A 71 16.05 -7.44 -2.22
C MET A 71 15.84 -6.03 -2.78
N SER A 72 15.14 -5.18 -2.02
CA SER A 72 15.05 -3.76 -2.37
C SER A 72 16.46 -3.18 -2.37
N THR A 73 17.07 -3.05 -3.55
CA THR A 73 18.40 -2.45 -3.77
C THR A 73 18.35 -0.92 -3.75
N GLY A 74 17.17 -0.35 -3.51
CA GLY A 74 16.95 1.09 -3.49
C GLY A 74 17.74 1.78 -2.39
N GLU A 75 18.61 2.70 -2.79
CA GLU A 75 19.15 3.75 -1.93
C GLU A 75 18.12 4.90 -1.90
N CYS A 76 18.18 5.82 -0.92
CA CYS A 76 17.15 6.85 -0.69
C CYS A 76 15.86 6.38 0.01
N GLY A 77 15.99 5.46 0.98
CA GLY A 77 14.87 4.94 1.76
C GLY A 77 14.03 6.01 2.47
N LEU A 78 14.64 7.05 3.04
CA LEU A 78 13.91 8.10 3.75
C LEU A 78 13.07 8.97 2.79
N GLU A 79 13.65 9.42 1.68
CA GLU A 79 12.90 10.19 0.66
C GLU A 79 11.76 9.35 0.08
N GLY A 80 12.05 8.09 -0.26
CA GLY A 80 11.07 7.15 -0.77
C GLY A 80 9.93 6.91 0.22
N LEU A 81 10.24 6.71 1.51
CA LEU A 81 9.24 6.57 2.57
C LEU A 81 8.39 7.83 2.72
N LYS A 82 9.00 9.02 2.73
CA LYS A 82 8.29 10.30 2.83
C LYS A 82 7.32 10.52 1.66
N LYS A 83 7.78 10.28 0.44
CA LYS A 83 6.90 10.37 -0.75
C LYS A 83 5.81 9.30 -0.72
N ALA A 84 6.14 8.09 -0.26
CA ALA A 84 5.17 7.00 -0.19
C ALA A 84 4.04 7.28 0.81
N ILE A 85 4.38 7.80 2.00
CA ILE A 85 3.38 8.12 3.02
C ILE A 85 2.42 9.19 2.51
N ASP A 86 2.93 10.26 1.90
CA ASP A 86 2.09 11.33 1.35
C ASP A 86 1.08 10.80 0.32
N ILE A 87 1.54 9.89 -0.56
CA ILE A 87 0.69 9.27 -1.59
C ILE A 87 -0.36 8.34 -0.96
N ILE A 88 0.03 7.54 0.04
CA ILE A 88 -0.88 6.64 0.75
C ILE A 88 -1.97 7.43 1.49
N LEU A 89 -1.59 8.50 2.18
CA LEU A 89 -2.51 9.37 2.91
C LEU A 89 -3.47 10.11 1.98
N GLN A 90 -3.02 10.50 0.79
CA GLN A 90 -3.93 11.05 -0.23
C GLN A 90 -4.86 9.98 -0.78
N PHE A 91 -4.37 8.76 -0.99
CA PHE A 91 -5.18 7.67 -1.55
C PHE A 91 -6.31 7.25 -0.60
N ARG A 92 -6.11 7.20 0.72
CA ARG A 92 -7.16 6.77 1.66
C ARG A 92 -8.44 7.60 1.59
N TYR A 93 -8.36 8.88 1.20
CA TYR A 93 -9.53 9.74 1.01
C TYR A 93 -10.34 9.39 -0.25
N ARG A 94 -9.82 8.53 -1.13
CA ARG A 94 -10.52 8.03 -2.33
C ARG A 94 -11.35 6.77 -2.04
N LEU A 95 -11.14 6.13 -0.89
CA LEU A 95 -11.84 4.91 -0.51
C LEU A 95 -13.33 5.21 -0.31
N LYS A 96 -14.19 4.29 -0.75
CA LYS A 96 -15.62 4.37 -0.49
C LYS A 96 -15.94 3.90 0.94
N ARG A 97 -17.20 4.11 1.36
CA ARG A 97 -17.73 3.49 2.57
C ARG A 97 -17.58 1.97 2.48
N ASN A 98 -17.11 1.34 3.55
CA ASN A 98 -16.80 -0.10 3.64
C ASN A 98 -15.64 -0.59 2.73
N GLU A 99 -14.80 0.32 2.23
CA GLU A 99 -13.51 -0.03 1.64
C GLU A 99 -12.38 0.22 2.65
N TYR A 100 -11.45 -0.72 2.73
CA TYR A 100 -10.25 -0.62 3.56
C TYR A 100 -9.01 -0.43 2.69
N LEU A 101 -7.97 0.16 3.25
CA LEU A 101 -6.65 0.28 2.64
C LEU A 101 -5.61 -0.40 3.51
N PHE A 102 -4.96 -1.43 2.97
CA PHE A 102 -3.94 -2.23 3.63
C PHE A 102 -2.58 -1.95 3.02
N VAL A 103 -1.65 -1.48 3.83
CA VAL A 103 -0.23 -1.39 3.45
C VAL A 103 0.41 -2.73 3.78
N VAL A 104 0.66 -3.53 2.73
CA VAL A 104 1.22 -4.87 2.86
C VAL A 104 2.75 -4.82 2.78
N PHE A 105 3.39 -5.80 3.40
CA PHE A 105 4.85 -5.94 3.43
C PHE A 105 5.23 -7.38 3.10
N ASP A 106 6.40 -7.53 2.48
CA ASP A 106 6.94 -8.83 2.07
C ASP A 106 8.17 -9.25 2.90
N ASP A 107 8.64 -8.37 3.78
CA ASP A 107 9.85 -8.54 4.58
C ASP A 107 9.78 -7.71 5.88
N GLU A 108 10.56 -8.12 6.87
CA GLU A 108 10.59 -7.49 8.21
C GLU A 108 11.13 -6.06 8.21
N LYS A 109 12.00 -5.69 7.25
CA LYS A 109 12.52 -4.32 7.15
C LYS A 109 11.41 -3.36 6.76
N ARG A 110 10.58 -3.71 5.76
CA ARG A 110 9.39 -2.93 5.39
C ARG A 110 8.36 -2.91 6.51
N LYS A 111 8.08 -4.05 7.15
CA LYS A 111 7.18 -4.14 8.30
C LYS A 111 7.60 -3.15 9.41
N SER A 112 8.88 -3.16 9.77
CA SER A 112 9.43 -2.26 10.80
C SER A 112 9.32 -0.78 10.40
N ALA A 113 9.56 -0.44 9.13
CA ALA A 113 9.39 0.92 8.63
C ALA A 113 7.93 1.38 8.68
N TYR A 114 6.99 0.48 8.39
CA TYR A 114 5.56 0.78 8.33
C TYR A 114 4.90 0.91 9.70
N ARG A 115 5.55 0.51 10.79
CA ARG A 115 5.07 0.81 12.16
C ARG A 115 4.75 2.29 12.38
N TRP A 116 5.47 3.19 11.72
CA TRP A 116 5.22 4.63 11.79
C TRP A 116 3.84 5.05 11.24
N LEU A 117 3.16 4.19 10.47
CA LEU A 117 1.79 4.43 9.99
C LEU A 117 0.77 4.56 11.12
N GLU A 118 1.03 3.97 12.28
CA GLU A 118 0.19 4.09 13.48
C GLU A 118 -0.06 5.55 13.85
N ARG A 119 0.96 6.42 13.68
CA ARG A 119 0.86 7.87 13.95
C ARG A 119 -0.14 8.59 13.04
N TYR A 120 -0.56 7.95 11.95
CA TYR A 120 -1.53 8.48 11.00
C TYR A 120 -2.89 7.79 11.10
N GLY A 121 -3.14 7.00 12.15
CA GLY A 121 -4.41 6.29 12.36
C GLY A 121 -4.53 4.99 11.55
N PHE A 122 -3.41 4.36 11.21
CA PHE A 122 -3.41 2.99 10.73
C PHE A 122 -3.36 2.03 11.92
N MET A 123 -4.00 0.87 11.78
CA MET A 123 -4.04 -0.18 12.80
C MET A 123 -3.50 -1.48 12.24
N GLU A 124 -2.95 -2.33 13.10
CA GLU A 124 -2.51 -3.65 12.67
C GLU A 124 -3.70 -4.53 12.29
N PHE A 125 -3.65 -5.12 11.10
CA PHE A 125 -4.59 -6.14 10.67
C PHE A 125 -3.95 -7.52 10.78
N HIS A 126 -4.58 -8.36 11.61
CA HIS A 126 -4.17 -9.73 11.86
C HIS A 126 -5.19 -10.70 11.25
N LYS A 127 -4.69 -11.78 10.66
CA LYS A 127 -5.52 -12.87 10.13
C LYS A 127 -4.98 -14.19 10.65
N ASN A 128 -5.80 -14.96 11.37
CA ASN A 128 -5.37 -16.19 12.06
C ASN A 128 -4.13 -15.95 12.94
N ASP A 129 -4.17 -14.88 13.75
CA ASP A 129 -3.08 -14.44 14.64
C ASP A 129 -1.76 -14.07 13.93
N GLN A 130 -1.77 -13.97 12.60
CA GLN A 130 -0.61 -13.53 11.83
C GLN A 130 -0.82 -12.10 11.37
N PHE A 131 0.15 -11.24 11.69
CA PHE A 131 0.16 -9.85 11.24
C PHE A 131 0.33 -9.77 9.72
N GLN A 132 -0.67 -9.22 9.02
CA GLN A 132 -0.70 -9.19 7.55
C GLN A 132 -0.41 -7.81 6.97
N ALA A 133 -0.89 -6.74 7.61
CA ALA A 133 -0.83 -5.39 7.04
C ALA A 133 -1.14 -4.30 8.08
N TYR A 134 -0.67 -3.08 7.83
CA TYR A 134 -1.23 -1.89 8.48
C TYR A 134 -2.45 -1.41 7.69
N GLY A 135 -3.63 -1.43 8.31
CA GLY A 135 -4.91 -1.08 7.70
C GLY A 135 -5.43 0.29 8.13
N THR A 136 -6.13 0.97 7.22
CA THR A 136 -6.93 2.16 7.52
C THR A 136 -8.19 2.16 6.66
N PHE A 137 -9.03 3.17 6.85
CA PHE A 137 -10.20 3.43 6.02
C PHE A 137 -10.27 4.92 5.68
N ASN A 138 -11.33 5.36 4.99
CA ASN A 138 -11.49 6.79 4.69
C ASN A 138 -11.82 7.56 5.98
N PRO A 139 -10.96 8.48 6.47
CA PRO A 139 -11.22 9.20 7.72
C PRO A 139 -12.50 10.06 7.69
N ILE A 140 -12.99 10.45 6.50
CA ILE A 140 -14.24 11.21 6.37
C ILE A 140 -15.46 10.41 6.85
N TYR A 141 -15.36 9.07 6.86
CA TYR A 141 -16.44 8.20 7.31
C TYR A 141 -16.23 7.70 8.75
N TRP A 142 -15.28 8.27 9.51
CA TRP A 142 -14.92 7.84 10.88
C TRP A 142 -16.05 8.04 11.91
N ASP A 143 -16.80 9.13 11.83
CA ASP A 143 -17.77 9.54 12.86
C ASP A 143 -19.06 8.68 12.96
N TRP A 144 -19.13 7.52 12.29
CA TRP A 144 -20.32 6.65 12.32
C TRP A 144 -20.17 5.41 13.21
N PHE A 145 -19.01 5.20 13.85
CA PHE A 145 -18.78 4.09 14.78
C PHE A 145 -19.05 4.42 16.26
N GLU A 146 -19.50 5.64 16.60
CA GLU A 146 -19.92 6.03 17.96
C GLU A 146 -21.43 5.89 18.21
N THR A 147 -22.14 5.09 17.41
CA THR A 147 -23.54 4.73 17.72
C THR A 147 -23.73 3.23 17.62
N GLU A 148 -23.50 2.54 18.74
CA GLU A 148 -24.39 1.55 19.35
C GLU A 148 -23.95 1.25 20.79
#